data_AF-A0A7Y3HY38-F1
#
_entry.id   AF-A0A7Y3HY38-F1
#
_cell.length_a   1.000
_cell.length_b   1.000
_cell.length_c   1.000
_cell.angle_alpha   90.00
_cell.angle_beta   90.00
_cell.angle_gamma   90.00
#
_symmetry.space_group_name_H-M   'P 1'
#
loop_
_entity.id
_entity.type
_entity.pdbx_description
1 polymer ?
#
loop_
_entity_poly.entity_id
_entity_poly.type
_entity_poly.pdbx_seq_one_letter_code
_entity_poly.pdbx_strand_id
1 'polypeptide(L)' 'VYNILGQQVAGQAVEATSGQLDISQLAVGAYIMKVTVNGNVGTYKIIKR' A
#
# COMPACT_ATOMS: atom_id res chain seq x y z
N VAL A 1 1.72 -2.25 0.90
CA VAL A 1 2.39 -1.00 1.29
C VAL A 1 3.77 -1.33 1.84
N TYR A 2 4.78 -0.62 1.38
CA TYR A 2 6.17 -0.81 1.73
C TYR A 2 6.74 0.47 2.35
N ASN A 3 7.58 0.34 3.37
CA ASN A 3 8.39 1.47 3.83
C ASN A 3 9.53 1.75 2.84
N ILE A 4 10.28 2.84 3.04
CA ILE A 4 11.39 3.24 2.16
C ILE A 4 12.57 2.25 2.18
N LEU A 5 12.63 1.35 3.18
CA LEU A 5 13.62 0.27 3.23
C LEU A 5 13.20 -0.96 2.41
N GLY A 6 12.00 -0.94 1.81
CA GLY A 6 11.48 -2.05 1.01
C GLY A 6 10.77 -3.15 1.80
N GLN A 7 10.56 -2.98 3.11
CA GLN A 7 9.81 -3.94 3.93
C GLN A 7 8.32 -3.76 3.72
N GLN A 8 7.58 -4.86 3.56
CA GLN A 8 6.13 -4.83 3.50
C GLN A 8 5.55 -4.62 4.90
N VAL A 9 4.79 -3.53 5.09
CA VAL A 9 4.23 -3.12 6.40
C VAL A 9 2.72 -3.26 6.49
N ALA A 10 2.02 -3.34 5.35
CA ALA A 10 0.59 -3.62 5.27
C ALA A 10 0.23 -4.22 3.90
N GLY A 11 -0.81 -5.06 3.86
CA GLY A 11 -1.33 -5.63 2.61
C GLY A 11 -2.63 -6.36 2.84
N GLN A 12 -3.48 -6.39 1.80
CA GLN A 12 -4.75 -7.09 1.80
C GLN A 12 -5.05 -7.57 0.38
N ALA A 13 -5.52 -8.81 0.24
CA ALA A 13 -6.10 -9.30 -1.01
C ALA A 13 -7.56 -8.85 -1.10
N VAL A 14 -7.96 -8.34 -2.26
CA VAL A 14 -9.30 -7.80 -2.49
C VAL A 14 -9.83 -8.44 -3.78
N GLU A 15 -10.87 -9.26 -3.63
CA GLU A 15 -11.55 -9.94 -4.74
C GLU A 15 -12.70 -9.06 -5.30
N ALA A 16 -12.42 -7.78 -5.51
CA ALA A 16 -13.38 -6.77 -5.97
C ALA A 16 -12.68 -5.61 -6.69
N THR A 17 -13.44 -4.78 -7.40
CA THR A 17 -12.91 -3.58 -8.07
C THR A 17 -12.58 -2.43 -7.11
N SER A 18 -13.00 -2.54 -5.86
CA SER A 18 -12.72 -1.59 -4.79
C SER A 18 -12.41 -2.31 -3.48
N GLY A 19 -11.57 -1.70 -2.67
CA GLY A 19 -11.20 -2.19 -1.35
C GLY A 19 -10.61 -1.07 -0.51
N GLN A 20 -10.64 -1.24 0.81
CA GLN A 20 -10.11 -0.28 1.76
C GLN A 20 -9.06 -0.95 2.63
N LEU A 21 -7.84 -0.39 2.60
CA LEU A 21 -6.75 -0.80 3.49
C LEU A 21 -6.58 0.25 4.58
N ASP A 22 -6.76 -0.14 5.85
CA ASP A 22 -6.45 0.75 6.96
C ASP A 22 -4.93 0.87 7.15
N ILE A 23 -4.46 2.12 7.16
CA ILE A 23 -3.06 2.49 7.40
C ILE A 23 -2.91 3.45 8.58
N SER A 24 -3.95 3.55 9.42
CA SER A 24 -3.99 4.43 10.59
C SER A 24 -2.82 4.18 11.54
N GLN A 25 -2.47 2.90 11.74
CA GLN A 25 -1.40 2.41 12.63
C GLN A 25 0.02 2.58 12.10
N LEU A 26 0.21 3.03 10.85
CA LEU A 26 1.56 3.28 10.34
C LEU A 26 2.17 4.52 11.02
N ALA A 27 3.49 4.58 11.12
CA ALA A 27 4.16 5.78 11.59
C ALA A 27 4.06 6.92 10.56
N VAL A 28 4.33 8.16 11.01
CA VAL A 28 4.54 9.30 10.11
C VAL A 28 5.73 9.01 9.19
N GLY A 29 5.58 9.26 7.90
CA GLY A 29 6.64 8.99 6.93
C GLY A 29 6.18 8.77 5.50
N ALA A 30 7.15 8.43 4.64
CA ALA A 30 6.90 8.11 3.25
C ALA A 30 6.74 6.60 3.05
N TYR A 31 5.85 6.21 2.14
CA TYR A 31 5.60 4.80 1.81
C TYR A 31 5.37 4.65 0.31
N ILE A 32 5.51 3.41 -0.18
CA ILE A 32 5.12 3.02 -1.53
C ILE A 32 3.99 1.98 -1.42
N MET A 33 2.85 2.28 -2.03
CA MET A 33 1.78 1.31 -2.21
C MET A 33 1.93 0.66 -3.58
N LYS A 34 2.08 -0.68 -3.59
CA LYS A 34 2.00 -1.51 -4.77
C LYS A 34 0.59 -2.08 -4.86
N VAL A 35 -0.07 -1.90 -6.00
CA VAL A 35 -1.39 -2.47 -6.31
C VAL A 35 -1.22 -3.38 -7.51
N THR A 36 -1.84 -4.56 -7.48
CA THR A 36 -1.83 -5.49 -8.60
C THR A 36 -3.27 -5.81 -9.01
N VAL A 37 -3.62 -5.55 -10.27
CA VAL A 37 -4.95 -5.84 -10.84
C VAL A 37 -4.76 -6.59 -12.15
N ASN A 38 -5.29 -7.81 -12.23
CA ASN A 38 -5.16 -8.68 -13.40
C ASN A 38 -3.69 -8.81 -13.90
N GLY A 39 -2.75 -8.94 -12.96
CA GLY A 39 -1.31 -9.03 -13.25
C GLY A 39 -0.61 -7.69 -13.52
N ASN A 40 -1.35 -6.59 -13.71
CA ASN A 40 -0.76 -5.27 -13.92
C ASN A 40 -0.41 -4.61 -12.59
N VAL A 41 0.78 -4.02 -12.49
CA VAL A 41 1.28 -3.39 -11.27
C VAL A 41 1.20 -1.88 -11.38
N GLY A 42 0.52 -1.24 -10.42
CA GLY A 42 0.54 0.19 -10.18
C GLY A 42 1.29 0.52 -8.89
N THR A 43 2.04 1.62 -8.87
CA THR A 43 2.74 2.10 -7.68
C THR A 43 2.35 3.52 -7.33
N TYR A 44 2.05 3.78 -6.06
CA TYR A 44 1.62 5.07 -5.57
C TYR A 44 2.47 5.50 -4.37
N LYS A 45 2.93 6.75 -4.37
CA LYS A 45 3.61 7.35 -3.22
C LYS A 45 2.60 7.80 -2.18
N ILE A 46 2.84 7.46 -0.92
CA ILE A 46 2.04 7.91 0.22
C ILE A 46 2.94 8.74 1.13
N ILE A 47 2.44 9.88 1.59
CA ILE A 47 3.04 10.67 2.67
C ILE A 47 2.04 10.71 3.83
N LYS A 48 2.35 9.99 4.91
CA LYS A 48 1.56 10.01 6.15
C LYS A 48 2.10 11.11 7.07
N ARG A 49 1.20 11.95 7.57
CA ARG A 49 1.46 13.05 8.50
C ARG A 49 0.92 12.72 9.88
#